data_AF-A0A924CWY4-F1
#
_entry.id   AF-A0A924CWY4-F1
#
_cell.length_a   1.000
_cell.length_b   1.000
_cell.length_c   1.000
_cell.angle_alpha   90.00
_cell.angle_beta   90.00
_cell.angle_gamma   90.00
#
_symmetry.space_group_name_H-M   'P 1'
#
loop_
_entity.id
_entity.type
_entity.pdbx_description
1 polymer ?
#
loop_
_entity_poly.entity_id
_entity_poly.type
_entity_poly.pdbx_seq_one_letter_code
_entity_poly.pdbx_strand_id
1 'polypeptide(L)'
;MNQKTYGRSSVIAGWLVALLYFTHQQLTVFLARSDRFGPLREEFRGWHYLLGTLVFAAVVWRLVAWRRDGAVAPAPGVSPALHNWGRWLALVAYCTILAAPFIGIVYAWSDALTVHLGPFFALPSLMERNRSVWMFTGYFHSGLGFMFLVISAVSLLTTGWGLLRHGKGLLAIFPPGFGVQIFAGVSSTVYAFSTFRSPEPGPRALGIFWGICAAVWAVSWLIHRNRADKPGGELGTLARIAAPVAALSLLGLGAYGPHALFKVTPWPMGETVEGPKGVTSHLDIADHPAARIAPTPPTAFENKVKDETYKWCRFCHTVEKNGVHLVGPNLYHIFGQRAGTAPNFAYSTALSDAGRKGLVWTDERIAWFIADPQKHLPGTSMIVSSGPIPDPEVQKAVVNLLRRDTMGDVSHSDKMGDVPHSDTMSDVPQSDTAGDVPHSDTAADVPPADVATPAKQP
;
A
#
# COMPACT_ATOMS: atom_id res chain seq x y z
N MET A 1 -25.14 -24.14 -34.60
CA MET A 1 -25.11 -22.68 -34.38
C MET A 1 -23.79 -22.33 -33.71
N ASN A 2 -23.00 -21.40 -34.25
CA ASN A 2 -21.78 -20.93 -33.59
C ASN A 2 -22.18 -20.24 -32.27
N GLN A 3 -21.68 -20.74 -31.14
CA GLN A 3 -21.86 -20.08 -29.85
C GLN A 3 -21.22 -18.69 -29.90
N LYS A 4 -21.95 -17.67 -29.44
CA LYS A 4 -21.47 -16.30 -29.42
C LYS A 4 -20.37 -16.15 -28.37
N THR A 5 -19.15 -15.83 -28.82
CA THR A 5 -17.96 -15.63 -27.98
C THR A 5 -17.63 -14.14 -27.80
N TYR A 6 -16.65 -13.82 -26.96
CA TYR A 6 -16.15 -12.44 -26.80
C TYR A 6 -15.52 -11.92 -28.10
N GLY A 7 -15.82 -10.67 -28.47
CA GLY A 7 -15.19 -10.02 -29.61
C GLY A 7 -13.71 -9.75 -29.40
N ARG A 8 -12.95 -9.60 -30.49
CA ARG A 8 -11.49 -9.37 -30.45
C ARG A 8 -11.10 -8.17 -29.58
N SER A 9 -11.83 -7.06 -29.68
CA SER A 9 -11.58 -5.86 -28.85
C SER A 9 -11.73 -6.15 -27.35
N SER A 10 -12.72 -6.95 -26.98
CA SER A 10 -13.01 -7.36 -25.62
C SER A 10 -11.86 -8.20 -25.06
N VAL A 11 -11.41 -9.18 -25.85
CA VAL A 11 -10.27 -10.04 -25.49
C VAL A 11 -9.00 -9.23 -25.28
N ILE A 12 -8.65 -8.34 -26.22
CA ILE A 12 -7.45 -7.49 -26.11
C ILE A 12 -7.51 -6.60 -24.88
N ALA A 13 -8.64 -5.90 -24.66
CA ALA A 13 -8.80 -5.03 -23.50
C ALA A 13 -8.67 -5.81 -22.18
N GLY A 14 -9.21 -7.04 -22.10
CA GLY A 14 -9.11 -7.88 -20.91
C GLY A 14 -7.66 -8.26 -20.56
N TRP A 15 -6.87 -8.65 -21.56
CA TRP A 15 -5.45 -8.96 -21.35
C TRP A 15 -4.61 -7.71 -21.06
N LEU A 16 -4.94 -6.58 -21.68
CA LEU A 16 -4.28 -5.31 -21.39
C LEU A 16 -4.53 -4.87 -19.93
N VAL A 17 -5.78 -4.99 -19.44
CA VAL A 17 -6.09 -4.75 -18.03
C VAL A 17 -5.26 -5.67 -17.13
N ALA A 18 -5.17 -6.96 -17.45
CA ALA A 18 -4.40 -7.91 -16.65
C ALA A 18 -2.91 -7.53 -16.55
N LEU A 19 -2.30 -7.16 -17.69
CA LEU A 19 -0.90 -6.74 -17.76
C LEU A 19 -0.67 -5.45 -16.98
N LEU A 20 -1.42 -4.39 -17.29
CA LEU A 20 -1.25 -3.07 -16.65
C LEU A 20 -1.50 -3.15 -15.15
N TYR A 21 -2.53 -3.90 -14.74
CA TYR A 21 -2.85 -4.10 -13.33
C TYR A 21 -1.71 -4.83 -12.61
N PHE A 22 -1.14 -5.88 -13.22
CA PHE A 22 -0.01 -6.59 -12.61
C PHE A 22 1.21 -5.67 -12.44
N THR A 23 1.56 -4.89 -13.47
CA THR A 23 2.65 -3.91 -13.40
C THR A 23 2.40 -2.86 -12.32
N HIS A 24 1.18 -2.33 -12.27
CA HIS A 24 0.74 -1.42 -11.22
C HIS A 24 0.91 -2.03 -9.82
N GLN A 25 0.50 -3.29 -9.63
CA GLN A 25 0.67 -3.98 -8.35
C GLN A 25 2.15 -4.13 -7.96
N GLN A 26 3.04 -4.47 -8.90
CA GLN A 26 4.48 -4.53 -8.59
C GLN A 26 4.99 -3.17 -8.10
N LEU A 27 4.62 -2.11 -8.82
CA LEU A 27 5.00 -0.75 -8.43
C LEU A 27 4.47 -0.38 -7.04
N THR A 28 3.23 -0.76 -6.68
CA THR A 28 2.72 -0.49 -5.33
C THR A 28 3.51 -1.21 -4.23
N VAL A 29 4.02 -2.42 -4.51
CA VAL A 29 4.90 -3.15 -3.57
C VAL A 29 6.20 -2.39 -3.38
N PHE A 30 6.83 -1.91 -4.45
CA PHE A 30 8.07 -1.12 -4.35
C PHE A 30 7.83 0.24 -3.69
N LEU A 31 6.75 0.93 -4.07
CA LEU A 31 6.36 2.20 -3.47
C LEU A 31 6.21 2.06 -1.96
N ALA A 32 5.50 1.03 -1.47
CA ALA A 32 5.31 0.82 -0.03
C ALA A 32 6.62 0.55 0.74
N ARG A 33 7.68 0.10 0.06
CA ARG A 33 8.99 -0.22 0.66
C ARG A 33 10.01 0.91 0.56
N SER A 34 9.84 1.84 -0.36
CA SER A 34 10.74 2.99 -0.45
C SER A 34 10.51 3.92 0.74
N ASP A 35 11.58 4.62 1.13
CA ASP A 35 11.52 5.63 2.18
C ASP A 35 10.42 6.64 1.84
N ARG A 36 9.50 6.86 2.78
CA ARG A 36 8.33 7.72 2.60
C ARG A 36 8.71 9.14 2.15
N PHE A 37 9.88 9.62 2.56
CA PHE A 37 10.36 10.97 2.27
C PHE A 37 11.56 10.99 1.30
N GLY A 38 11.94 9.85 0.73
CA GLY A 38 13.04 9.77 -0.22
C GLY A 38 12.65 10.16 -1.65
N PRO A 39 13.57 10.66 -2.49
CA PRO A 39 13.26 11.10 -3.86
C PRO A 39 12.70 9.96 -4.75
N LEU A 40 13.19 8.73 -4.55
CA LEU A 40 12.70 7.56 -5.28
C LEU A 40 11.19 7.27 -5.03
N ARG A 41 10.66 7.65 -3.86
CA ARG A 41 9.24 7.51 -3.54
C ARG A 41 8.38 8.44 -4.39
N GLU A 42 8.84 9.66 -4.65
CA GLU A 42 8.12 10.60 -5.52
C GLU A 42 8.08 10.09 -6.97
N GLU A 43 9.18 9.54 -7.47
CA GLU A 43 9.20 8.91 -8.80
C GLU A 43 8.22 7.73 -8.88
N PHE A 44 8.28 6.80 -7.92
CA PHE A 44 7.34 5.67 -7.86
C PHE A 44 5.89 6.11 -7.74
N ARG A 45 5.63 7.20 -7.01
CA ARG A 45 4.30 7.79 -6.87
C ARG A 45 3.81 8.35 -8.21
N GLY A 46 4.66 9.05 -8.95
CA GLY A 46 4.32 9.55 -10.27
C GLY A 46 3.99 8.43 -11.26
N TRP A 47 4.80 7.37 -11.27
CA TRP A 47 4.52 6.16 -12.06
C TRP A 47 3.25 5.43 -11.61
N HIS A 48 2.94 5.45 -10.32
CA HIS A 48 1.74 4.84 -9.76
C HIS A 48 0.49 5.56 -10.26
N TYR A 49 0.50 6.89 -10.28
CA TYR A 49 -0.59 7.69 -10.84
C TYR A 49 -0.80 7.43 -12.34
N LEU A 50 0.29 7.40 -13.11
CA LEU A 50 0.22 7.11 -14.55
C LEU A 50 -0.33 5.72 -14.82
N LEU A 51 0.25 4.67 -14.21
CA LEU A 51 -0.21 3.30 -14.41
C LEU A 51 -1.65 3.11 -13.93
N GLY A 52 -2.04 3.73 -12.81
CA GLY A 52 -3.43 3.73 -12.34
C GLY A 52 -4.40 4.34 -13.36
N THR A 53 -4.00 5.44 -14.01
CA THR A 53 -4.78 6.08 -15.08
C THR A 53 -4.87 5.22 -16.34
N LEU A 54 -3.78 4.53 -16.71
CA LEU A 54 -3.79 3.60 -17.85
C LEU A 54 -4.67 2.38 -17.58
N VAL A 55 -4.61 1.82 -16.36
CA VAL A 55 -5.52 0.76 -15.91
C VAL A 55 -6.97 1.23 -15.99
N PHE A 56 -7.26 2.44 -15.52
CA PHE A 56 -8.59 3.04 -15.62
C PHE A 56 -9.10 3.10 -17.06
N ALA A 57 -8.30 3.66 -17.97
CA ALA A 57 -8.66 3.74 -19.38
C ALA A 57 -8.87 2.35 -20.02
N ALA A 58 -8.02 1.37 -19.69
CA ALA A 58 -8.16 0.00 -20.16
C ALA A 58 -9.42 -0.68 -19.61
N VAL A 59 -9.81 -0.42 -18.36
CA VAL A 59 -11.06 -0.93 -17.79
C VAL A 59 -12.28 -0.28 -18.42
N VAL A 60 -12.27 1.04 -18.67
CA VAL A 60 -13.35 1.72 -19.41
C VAL A 60 -13.48 1.10 -20.80
N TRP A 61 -12.38 0.93 -21.53
CA TRP A 61 -12.39 0.25 -22.83
C TRP A 61 -12.94 -1.17 -22.74
N ARG A 62 -12.51 -1.94 -21.73
CA ARG A 62 -13.01 -3.30 -21.46
C ARG A 62 -14.52 -3.32 -21.26
N LEU A 63 -15.07 -2.42 -20.46
CA LEU A 63 -16.53 -2.36 -20.20
C LEU A 63 -17.31 -1.93 -21.44
N VAL A 64 -16.80 -0.98 -22.24
CA VAL A 64 -17.43 -0.57 -23.51
C VAL A 64 -17.44 -1.72 -24.52
N ALA A 65 -16.31 -2.42 -24.69
CA ALA A 65 -16.20 -3.57 -25.57
C ALA A 65 -17.14 -4.71 -25.11
N TRP A 66 -17.19 -4.96 -23.79
CA TRP A 66 -18.06 -5.96 -23.21
C TRP A 66 -19.55 -5.65 -23.40
N ARG A 67 -19.94 -4.38 -23.28
CA ARG A 67 -21.33 -3.95 -23.60
C ARG A 67 -21.68 -4.20 -25.06
N ARG A 68 -20.74 -3.96 -25.99
CA ARG A 68 -20.94 -4.20 -27.43
C ARG A 68 -21.07 -5.69 -27.76
N ASP A 69 -20.31 -6.55 -27.07
CA ASP A 69 -20.44 -8.01 -27.24
C ASP A 69 -21.84 -8.51 -26.83
N GLY A 70 -22.48 -7.88 -25.84
CA GLY A 70 -23.77 -8.31 -25.30
C GLY A 70 -23.69 -9.63 -24.53
N ALA A 71 -24.73 -10.46 -24.62
CA ALA A 71 -24.74 -11.79 -24.02
C ALA A 71 -23.75 -12.72 -24.73
N VAL A 72 -22.83 -13.31 -23.97
CA VAL A 72 -21.81 -14.26 -24.43
C VAL A 72 -22.14 -15.63 -23.84
N ALA A 73 -21.96 -16.70 -24.62
CA ALA A 73 -22.23 -18.05 -24.15
C ALA A 73 -21.17 -18.51 -23.13
N PRO A 74 -21.54 -19.34 -22.14
CA PRO A 74 -20.57 -20.02 -21.29
C PRO A 74 -19.60 -20.89 -22.10
N ALA A 75 -18.37 -21.04 -21.62
CA ALA A 75 -17.44 -22.01 -22.20
C ALA A 75 -17.99 -23.44 -22.07
N PRO A 76 -17.62 -24.36 -22.99
CA PRO A 76 -18.03 -25.77 -22.91
C PRO A 76 -17.76 -26.38 -21.53
N GLY A 77 -18.77 -27.01 -20.94
CA GLY A 77 -18.72 -27.64 -19.60
C GLY A 77 -18.79 -26.67 -18.40
N VAL A 78 -18.90 -25.35 -18.64
CA VAL A 78 -19.18 -24.36 -17.58
C VAL A 78 -20.68 -24.13 -17.50
N SER A 79 -21.25 -24.26 -16.30
CA SER A 79 -22.68 -23.99 -16.12
C SER A 79 -22.98 -22.50 -16.33
N PRO A 80 -24.16 -22.14 -16.85
CA PRO A 80 -24.56 -20.73 -16.96
C PRO A 80 -24.47 -19.97 -15.62
N ALA A 81 -24.69 -20.65 -14.48
CA ALA A 81 -24.59 -20.06 -13.15
C ALA A 81 -23.16 -19.68 -12.79
N LEU A 82 -22.21 -20.61 -13.00
CA LEU A 82 -20.79 -20.37 -12.76
C LEU A 82 -20.24 -19.29 -13.69
N HIS A 83 -20.65 -19.30 -14.96
CA HIS A 83 -20.28 -18.27 -15.92
C HIS A 83 -20.77 -16.88 -15.50
N ASN A 84 -22.05 -16.77 -15.13
CA ASN A 84 -22.62 -15.49 -14.69
C ASN A 84 -21.99 -15.00 -13.39
N TRP A 85 -21.71 -15.89 -12.45
CA TRP A 85 -20.97 -15.56 -11.24
C TRP A 85 -19.56 -15.02 -11.55
N GLY A 86 -18.81 -15.68 -12.43
CA GLY A 86 -17.49 -15.20 -12.85
C GLY A 86 -17.54 -13.82 -13.53
N ARG A 87 -18.59 -13.55 -14.31
CA ARG A 87 -18.84 -12.23 -14.89
C ARG A 87 -19.16 -11.16 -13.83
N TRP A 88 -19.94 -11.49 -12.81
CA TRP A 88 -20.25 -10.57 -11.72
C TRP A 88 -19.02 -10.23 -10.88
N LEU A 89 -18.19 -11.23 -10.56
CA LEU A 89 -16.91 -11.00 -9.89
C LEU A 89 -16.01 -10.06 -10.71
N ALA A 90 -15.92 -10.28 -12.02
CA ALA A 90 -15.15 -9.40 -12.92
C ALA A 90 -15.73 -7.98 -12.97
N LEU A 91 -17.06 -7.83 -13.08
CA LEU A 91 -17.70 -6.53 -13.12
C LEU A 91 -17.49 -5.75 -11.82
N VAL A 92 -17.71 -6.39 -10.67
CA VAL A 92 -17.48 -5.74 -9.36
C VAL A 92 -16.01 -5.37 -9.20
N ALA A 93 -15.08 -6.24 -9.58
CA ALA A 93 -13.65 -5.93 -9.57
C ALA A 93 -13.31 -4.71 -10.44
N TYR A 94 -13.86 -4.63 -11.65
CA TYR A 94 -13.67 -3.48 -12.54
C TYR A 94 -14.28 -2.20 -11.99
N CYS A 95 -15.49 -2.25 -11.40
CA CYS A 95 -16.07 -1.09 -10.73
C CYS A 95 -15.21 -0.61 -9.56
N THR A 96 -14.65 -1.52 -8.75
CA THR A 96 -13.70 -1.19 -7.68
C THR A 96 -12.46 -0.51 -8.23
N ILE A 97 -11.88 -1.02 -9.33
CA ILE A 97 -10.72 -0.41 -9.98
C ILE A 97 -11.05 0.99 -10.51
N LEU A 98 -12.22 1.19 -11.12
CA LEU A 98 -12.62 2.49 -11.66
C LEU A 98 -12.79 3.56 -10.59
N ALA A 99 -13.16 3.20 -9.36
CA ALA A 99 -13.26 4.13 -8.25
C ALA A 99 -11.88 4.61 -7.75
N ALA A 100 -10.82 3.81 -7.92
CA ALA A 100 -9.52 4.06 -7.29
C ALA A 100 -8.84 5.37 -7.70
N PRO A 101 -8.75 5.74 -8.99
CA PRO A 101 -8.12 7.00 -9.38
C PRO A 101 -8.86 8.23 -8.87
N PHE A 102 -10.20 8.22 -8.87
CA PHE A 102 -10.99 9.35 -8.37
C PHE A 102 -10.73 9.58 -6.87
N ILE A 103 -10.82 8.53 -6.07
CA ILE A 103 -10.53 8.64 -4.62
C ILE A 103 -9.04 8.97 -4.40
N GLY A 104 -8.14 8.42 -5.21
CA GLY A 104 -6.69 8.65 -5.11
C GLY A 104 -6.27 10.09 -5.41
N ILE A 105 -6.88 10.72 -6.41
CA ILE A 105 -6.63 12.14 -6.73
C ILE A 105 -7.10 13.04 -5.59
N VAL A 106 -8.33 12.82 -5.08
CA VAL A 106 -8.84 13.60 -3.95
C VAL A 106 -7.98 13.37 -2.70
N TYR A 107 -7.50 12.15 -2.48
CA TYR A 107 -6.55 11.84 -1.42
C TYR A 107 -5.24 12.64 -1.55
N ALA A 108 -4.63 12.67 -2.74
CA ALA A 108 -3.42 13.45 -2.96
C ALA A 108 -3.64 14.96 -2.77
N TRP A 109 -4.71 15.50 -3.37
CA TRP A 109 -5.06 16.92 -3.26
C TRP A 109 -5.41 17.33 -1.83
N SER A 110 -6.01 16.44 -1.03
CA SER A 110 -6.31 16.72 0.38
C SER A 110 -5.08 16.86 1.27
N ASP A 111 -3.90 16.45 0.77
CA ASP A 111 -2.60 16.73 1.40
C ASP A 111 -1.83 17.87 0.70
N ALA A 112 -2.51 18.61 -0.18
CA ALA A 112 -1.97 19.65 -1.05
C ALA A 112 -0.87 19.17 -2.01
N LEU A 113 -0.89 17.89 -2.41
CA LEU A 113 0.09 17.32 -3.32
C LEU A 113 -0.31 17.52 -4.78
N THR A 114 0.65 17.91 -5.61
CA THR A 114 0.53 17.86 -7.07
C THR A 114 0.57 16.41 -7.55
N VAL A 115 -0.37 16.03 -8.42
CA VAL A 115 -0.43 14.68 -9.00
C VAL A 115 0.37 14.66 -10.30
N HIS A 116 1.57 14.10 -10.25
CA HIS A 116 2.43 13.93 -11.43
C HIS A 116 2.11 12.61 -12.15
N LEU A 117 1.62 12.65 -13.39
CA LEU A 117 1.43 11.46 -14.22
C LEU A 117 2.74 11.10 -14.91
N GLY A 118 3.64 10.47 -14.15
CA GLY A 118 5.02 10.26 -14.58
C GLY A 118 5.71 11.59 -14.93
N PRO A 119 6.67 11.58 -15.88
CA PRO A 119 7.35 12.80 -16.32
C PRO A 119 6.53 13.66 -17.30
N PHE A 120 5.28 13.29 -17.60
CA PHE A 120 4.57 13.82 -18.77
C PHE A 120 3.60 14.96 -18.45
N PHE A 121 2.96 14.91 -17.28
CA PHE A 121 1.87 15.82 -16.95
C PHE A 121 1.76 16.00 -15.44
N ALA A 122 1.39 17.20 -15.00
CA ALA A 122 1.18 17.53 -13.59
C ALA A 122 -0.20 18.16 -13.39
N LEU A 123 -0.96 17.61 -12.46
CA LEU A 123 -2.24 18.15 -12.01
C LEU A 123 -2.03 18.88 -10.68
N PRO A 124 -2.03 20.23 -10.67
CA PRO A 124 -1.87 20.98 -9.44
C PRO A 124 -3.00 20.67 -8.46
N SER A 125 -2.73 20.77 -7.16
CA SER A 125 -3.78 20.61 -6.16
C SER A 125 -4.86 21.67 -6.33
N LEU A 126 -6.12 21.24 -6.30
CA LEU A 126 -7.27 22.14 -6.35
C LEU A 126 -7.85 22.44 -4.96
N MET A 127 -7.20 21.97 -3.89
CA MET A 127 -7.66 22.19 -2.52
C MET A 127 -6.49 22.37 -1.55
N GLU A 128 -6.76 23.10 -0.47
CA GLU A 128 -5.84 23.20 0.67
C GLU A 128 -5.81 21.90 1.48
N ARG A 129 -4.76 21.72 2.28
CA ARG A 129 -4.59 20.55 3.13
C ARG A 129 -5.76 20.41 4.11
N ASN A 130 -6.49 19.29 4.04
CA ASN A 130 -7.63 18.98 4.88
C ASN A 130 -7.54 17.57 5.44
N ARG A 131 -7.26 17.46 6.74
CA ARG A 131 -7.01 16.17 7.40
C ARG A 131 -8.21 15.24 7.41
N SER A 132 -9.43 15.76 7.59
CA SER A 132 -10.65 14.94 7.61
C SER A 132 -10.91 14.32 6.24
N VAL A 133 -10.75 15.10 5.17
CA VAL A 133 -10.84 14.59 3.79
C VAL A 133 -9.73 13.59 3.49
N TRP A 134 -8.50 13.88 3.93
CA TRP A 134 -7.36 12.98 3.78
C TRP A 134 -7.56 11.63 4.46
N MET A 135 -8.07 11.62 5.70
CA MET A 135 -8.39 10.38 6.40
C MET A 135 -9.50 9.60 5.70
N PHE A 136 -10.59 10.27 5.31
CA PHE A 136 -11.71 9.63 4.64
C PHE A 136 -11.27 9.01 3.30
N THR A 137 -10.65 9.81 2.44
CA THR A 137 -10.24 9.36 1.10
C THR A 137 -9.08 8.37 1.16
N GLY A 138 -8.12 8.54 2.06
CA GLY A 138 -7.04 7.57 2.29
C GLY A 138 -7.55 6.23 2.80
N TYR A 139 -8.53 6.25 3.72
CA TYR A 139 -9.21 5.04 4.20
C TYR A 139 -9.86 4.28 3.04
N PHE A 140 -10.68 4.97 2.22
CA PHE A 140 -11.39 4.31 1.12
C PHE A 140 -10.47 3.96 -0.05
N HIS A 141 -9.42 4.73 -0.33
CA HIS A 141 -8.42 4.36 -1.34
C HIS A 141 -7.71 3.06 -0.94
N SER A 142 -7.31 2.93 0.32
CA SER A 142 -6.78 1.67 0.87
C SER A 142 -7.86 0.57 0.86
N GLY A 143 -9.08 0.92 1.25
CA GLY A 143 -10.25 0.02 1.31
C GLY A 143 -10.58 -0.61 -0.03
N LEU A 144 -10.44 0.11 -1.14
CA LEU A 144 -10.59 -0.45 -2.50
C LEU A 144 -9.60 -1.59 -2.76
N GLY A 145 -8.37 -1.49 -2.26
CA GLY A 145 -7.38 -2.56 -2.29
C GLY A 145 -7.84 -3.80 -1.53
N PHE A 146 -8.39 -3.63 -0.32
CA PHE A 146 -8.97 -4.73 0.46
C PHE A 146 -10.22 -5.35 -0.18
N MET A 147 -11.11 -4.53 -0.75
CA MET A 147 -12.24 -5.01 -1.55
C MET A 147 -11.75 -5.87 -2.71
N PHE A 148 -10.75 -5.42 -3.45
CA PHE A 148 -10.16 -6.19 -4.53
C PHE A 148 -9.51 -7.49 -4.03
N LEU A 149 -8.85 -7.48 -2.87
CA LEU A 149 -8.28 -8.68 -2.25
C LEU A 149 -9.36 -9.70 -1.91
N VAL A 150 -10.48 -9.27 -1.31
CA VAL A 150 -11.62 -10.15 -1.00
C VAL A 150 -12.21 -10.73 -2.29
N ILE A 151 -12.44 -9.89 -3.31
CA ILE A 151 -12.93 -10.35 -4.62
C ILE A 151 -11.95 -11.36 -5.25
N SER A 152 -10.65 -11.12 -5.11
CA SER A 152 -9.60 -12.01 -5.61
C SER A 152 -9.56 -13.36 -4.90
N ALA A 153 -9.68 -13.35 -3.57
CA ALA A 153 -9.78 -14.57 -2.77
C ALA A 153 -11.00 -15.39 -3.19
N VAL A 154 -12.18 -14.76 -3.29
CA VAL A 154 -13.41 -15.42 -3.73
C VAL A 154 -13.29 -15.93 -5.18
N SER A 155 -12.61 -15.20 -6.05
CA SER A 155 -12.36 -15.63 -7.44
C SER A 155 -11.42 -16.83 -7.52
N LEU A 156 -10.40 -16.92 -6.67
CA LEU A 156 -9.55 -18.10 -6.57
C LEU A 156 -10.28 -19.31 -5.95
N LEU A 157 -11.11 -19.09 -4.92
CA LEU A 157 -11.96 -20.15 -4.37
C LEU A 157 -12.96 -20.67 -5.41
N THR A 158 -13.55 -19.76 -6.20
CA THR A 158 -14.42 -20.12 -7.34
C THR A 158 -13.66 -20.93 -8.38
N THR A 159 -12.39 -20.58 -8.64
CA THR A 159 -11.51 -21.36 -9.54
C THR A 159 -11.24 -22.75 -9.00
N GLY A 160 -10.85 -22.87 -7.72
CA GLY A 160 -10.57 -24.16 -7.08
C GLY A 160 -11.82 -25.05 -7.09
N TRP A 161 -12.97 -24.49 -6.74
CA TRP A 161 -14.25 -25.19 -6.82
C TRP A 161 -14.58 -25.62 -8.25
N GLY A 162 -14.43 -24.73 -9.24
CA GLY A 162 -14.70 -25.06 -10.64
C GLY A 162 -13.76 -26.11 -11.22
N LEU A 163 -12.49 -26.10 -10.82
CA LEU A 163 -11.53 -27.17 -11.14
C LEU A 163 -12.01 -28.50 -10.55
N LEU A 164 -12.18 -28.57 -9.23
CA LEU A 164 -12.54 -29.81 -8.55
C LEU A 164 -13.91 -30.36 -9.00
N ARG A 165 -14.90 -29.47 -9.20
CA ARG A 165 -16.28 -29.88 -9.50
C ARG A 165 -16.55 -30.11 -10.99
N HIS A 166 -15.94 -29.30 -11.86
CA HIS A 166 -16.25 -29.23 -13.28
C HIS A 166 -15.04 -29.45 -14.20
N GLY A 167 -13.81 -29.54 -13.67
CA GLY A 167 -12.60 -29.62 -14.48
C GLY A 167 -12.27 -28.32 -15.21
N LYS A 168 -12.91 -27.21 -14.84
CA LYS A 168 -12.77 -25.92 -15.54
C LYS A 168 -12.06 -24.91 -14.63
N GLY A 169 -10.96 -24.36 -15.13
CA GLY A 169 -10.14 -23.40 -14.40
C GLY A 169 -10.47 -21.94 -14.68
N LEU A 170 -9.62 -21.06 -14.17
CA LEU A 170 -9.76 -19.60 -14.26
C LEU A 170 -9.92 -19.08 -15.70
N LEU A 171 -9.30 -19.72 -16.70
CA LEU A 171 -9.42 -19.32 -18.11
C LEU A 171 -10.78 -19.66 -18.74
N ALA A 172 -11.50 -20.62 -18.18
CA ALA A 172 -12.81 -21.06 -18.68
C ALA A 172 -13.97 -20.39 -17.92
N ILE A 173 -13.80 -20.18 -16.61
CA ILE A 173 -14.82 -19.60 -15.74
C ILE A 173 -14.97 -18.10 -15.97
N PHE A 174 -13.85 -17.41 -16.14
CA PHE A 174 -13.83 -15.94 -16.15
C PHE A 174 -13.75 -15.35 -17.55
N PRO A 175 -14.13 -14.06 -17.71
CA PRO A 175 -13.86 -13.35 -18.95
C PRO A 175 -12.35 -13.30 -19.27
N PRO A 176 -11.99 -13.15 -20.56
CA PRO A 176 -10.60 -13.10 -21.01
C PRO A 176 -9.74 -12.13 -20.18
N GLY A 177 -8.56 -12.58 -19.77
CA GLY A 177 -7.61 -11.82 -18.95
C GLY A 177 -7.93 -11.79 -17.45
N PHE A 178 -9.20 -11.77 -17.04
CA PHE A 178 -9.58 -11.57 -15.63
C PHE A 178 -9.05 -12.67 -14.71
N GLY A 179 -9.17 -13.95 -15.09
CA GLY A 179 -8.66 -15.04 -14.26
C GLY A 179 -7.15 -14.93 -13.98
N VAL A 180 -6.37 -14.51 -14.99
CA VAL A 180 -4.93 -14.30 -14.86
C VAL A 180 -4.62 -13.05 -14.05
N GLN A 181 -5.37 -11.96 -14.23
CA GLN A 181 -5.28 -10.77 -13.40
C GLN A 181 -5.42 -11.11 -11.91
N ILE A 182 -6.42 -11.94 -11.57
CA ILE A 182 -6.65 -12.38 -10.20
C ILE A 182 -5.48 -13.22 -9.69
N PHE A 183 -5.05 -14.24 -10.45
CA PHE A 183 -3.95 -15.11 -10.03
C PHE A 183 -2.63 -14.33 -9.84
N ALA A 184 -2.31 -13.42 -10.76
CA ALA A 184 -1.13 -12.57 -10.69
C ALA A 184 -1.23 -11.54 -9.54
N GLY A 185 -2.42 -10.98 -9.32
CA GLY A 185 -2.69 -10.06 -8.21
C GLY A 185 -2.53 -10.72 -6.84
N VAL A 186 -3.06 -11.95 -6.67
CA VAL A 186 -2.87 -12.71 -5.43
C VAL A 186 -1.42 -13.15 -5.27
N SER A 187 -0.74 -13.55 -6.34
CA SER A 187 0.71 -13.84 -6.32
C SER A 187 1.51 -12.64 -5.80
N SER A 188 1.19 -11.45 -6.29
CA SER A 188 1.80 -10.19 -5.85
C SER A 188 1.51 -9.90 -4.38
N THR A 189 0.30 -10.21 -3.94
CA THR A 189 -0.13 -10.06 -2.55
C THR A 189 0.64 -11.02 -1.64
N VAL A 190 0.73 -12.30 -2.00
CA VAL A 190 1.51 -13.30 -1.24
C VAL A 190 2.97 -12.84 -1.12
N TYR A 191 3.56 -12.33 -2.21
CA TYR A 191 4.91 -11.77 -2.19
C TYR A 191 5.01 -10.54 -1.26
N ALA A 192 4.08 -9.59 -1.36
CA ALA A 192 4.08 -8.39 -0.51
C ALA A 192 3.95 -8.74 0.97
N PHE A 193 3.01 -9.62 1.34
CA PHE A 193 2.77 -10.01 2.73
C PHE A 193 3.91 -10.84 3.33
N SER A 194 4.57 -11.67 2.52
CA SER A 194 5.73 -12.44 2.98
C SER A 194 7.00 -11.60 3.13
N THR A 195 7.01 -10.37 2.58
CA THR A 195 8.21 -9.53 2.56
C THR A 195 8.16 -8.31 3.48
N PHE A 196 7.12 -8.13 4.30
CA PHE A 196 6.97 -6.95 5.17
C PHE A 196 8.22 -6.64 6.00
N ARG A 197 8.85 -7.64 6.61
CA ARG A 197 10.07 -7.41 7.42
C ARG A 197 11.35 -7.45 6.58
N SER A 198 11.49 -8.46 5.73
CA SER A 198 12.66 -8.68 4.87
C SER A 198 12.22 -9.21 3.50
N PRO A 199 12.93 -8.92 2.39
CA PRO A 199 12.59 -9.45 1.07
C PRO A 199 12.83 -10.96 0.92
N GLU A 200 13.65 -11.57 1.77
CA GLU A 200 14.09 -12.96 1.64
C GLU A 200 12.97 -14.02 1.60
N PRO A 201 11.89 -13.93 2.40
CA PRO A 201 10.85 -14.96 2.39
C PRO A 201 9.96 -14.95 1.14
N GLY A 202 10.00 -13.87 0.35
CA GLY A 202 9.13 -13.62 -0.80
C GLY A 202 9.10 -14.76 -1.83
N PRO A 203 10.26 -15.11 -2.44
CA PRO A 203 10.33 -16.17 -3.43
C PRO A 203 9.84 -17.53 -2.91
N ARG A 204 10.18 -17.88 -1.65
CA ARG A 204 9.75 -19.13 -1.03
C ARG A 204 8.24 -19.18 -0.84
N ALA A 205 7.64 -18.11 -0.32
CA ALA A 205 6.20 -18.02 -0.12
C ALA A 205 5.43 -18.14 -1.46
N LEU A 206 5.95 -17.48 -2.51
CA LEU A 206 5.37 -17.57 -3.84
C LEU A 206 5.46 -18.99 -4.41
N GLY A 207 6.61 -19.66 -4.25
CA GLY A 207 6.80 -21.06 -4.66
C GLY A 207 5.81 -22.02 -3.98
N ILE A 208 5.58 -21.85 -2.67
CA ILE A 208 4.58 -22.63 -1.93
C ILE A 208 3.17 -22.40 -2.48
N PHE A 209 2.79 -21.13 -2.68
CA PHE A 209 1.49 -20.78 -3.22
C PHE A 209 1.26 -21.39 -4.61
N TRP A 210 2.23 -21.26 -5.53
CA TRP A 210 2.14 -21.85 -6.85
C TRP A 210 2.10 -23.38 -6.82
N GLY A 211 2.88 -24.01 -5.93
CA GLY A 211 2.85 -25.46 -5.71
C GLY A 211 1.46 -25.96 -5.29
N ILE A 212 0.79 -25.25 -4.37
CA ILE A 212 -0.59 -25.57 -3.96
C ILE A 212 -1.55 -25.45 -5.15
N CYS A 213 -1.48 -24.35 -5.91
CA CYS A 213 -2.33 -24.16 -7.08
C CYS A 213 -2.11 -25.24 -8.15
N ALA A 214 -0.85 -25.61 -8.41
CA ALA A 214 -0.50 -26.67 -9.35
C ALA A 214 -1.00 -28.04 -8.88
N ALA A 215 -0.92 -28.35 -7.58
CA ALA A 215 -1.45 -29.58 -7.01
C ALA A 215 -2.99 -29.67 -7.16
N VAL A 216 -3.72 -28.60 -6.86
CA VAL A 216 -5.18 -28.53 -7.06
C VAL A 216 -5.55 -28.73 -8.53
N TRP A 217 -4.82 -28.09 -9.44
CA TRP A 217 -5.01 -28.26 -10.88
C TRP A 217 -4.72 -29.71 -11.32
N ALA A 218 -3.63 -30.32 -10.88
CA ALA A 218 -3.25 -31.69 -11.24
C ALA A 218 -4.28 -32.72 -10.74
N VAL A 219 -4.75 -32.59 -9.49
CA VAL A 219 -5.82 -33.42 -8.93
C VAL A 219 -7.11 -33.27 -9.73
N SER A 220 -7.51 -32.04 -10.03
CA SER A 220 -8.67 -31.77 -10.89
C SER A 220 -8.53 -32.42 -12.26
N TRP A 221 -7.38 -32.27 -12.91
CA TRP A 221 -7.10 -32.88 -14.21
C TRP A 221 -7.23 -34.41 -14.14
N LEU A 222 -6.68 -35.06 -13.11
CA LEU A 222 -6.81 -36.51 -12.91
C LEU A 222 -8.27 -36.97 -12.75
N ILE A 223 -9.10 -36.20 -12.02
CA ILE A 223 -10.51 -36.50 -11.79
C ILE A 223 -11.33 -36.41 -13.10
N HIS A 224 -11.00 -35.45 -13.97
CA HIS A 224 -11.83 -35.08 -15.11
C HIS A 224 -11.26 -35.47 -16.49
N ARG A 225 -10.01 -35.94 -16.59
CA ARG A 225 -9.34 -36.28 -17.88
C ARG A 225 -10.13 -37.22 -18.80
N ASN A 226 -11.00 -38.07 -18.24
CA ASN A 226 -11.80 -39.04 -18.97
C ASN A 226 -13.31 -38.80 -18.84
N ARG A 227 -13.74 -37.63 -18.34
CA ARG A 227 -15.15 -37.30 -18.16
C ARG A 227 -15.64 -36.44 -19.32
N ALA A 228 -16.78 -36.81 -19.90
CA ALA A 228 -17.48 -35.95 -20.85
C ALA A 228 -18.02 -34.71 -20.15
N ASP A 229 -17.93 -33.56 -20.82
CA ASP A 229 -18.53 -32.32 -20.36
C ASP A 229 -20.06 -32.49 -20.29
N LYS A 230 -20.64 -32.21 -19.12
CA LYS A 230 -22.10 -32.19 -18.97
C LYS A 230 -22.64 -30.82 -19.39
N PRO A 231 -23.71 -30.75 -20.21
CA PRO A 231 -24.35 -29.48 -20.52
C PRO A 231 -24.89 -28.85 -19.24
N GLY A 232 -24.65 -27.56 -19.07
CA GLY A 232 -25.14 -26.81 -17.92
C GLY A 232 -26.64 -26.53 -18.05
N GLY A 233 -27.38 -26.73 -16.96
CA GLY A 233 -28.79 -26.37 -16.88
C GLY A 233 -29.03 -24.85 -16.84
N GLU A 234 -30.27 -24.43 -17.11
CA GLU A 234 -30.65 -23.01 -17.05
C GLU A 234 -30.65 -22.46 -15.61
N LEU A 235 -30.37 -21.16 -15.45
CA LEU A 235 -30.56 -20.50 -14.15
C LEU A 235 -32.03 -20.22 -13.88
N GLY A 236 -32.50 -20.67 -12.72
CA GLY A 236 -33.70 -20.13 -12.08
C GLY A 236 -33.54 -18.67 -11.61
N THR A 237 -34.66 -17.98 -11.42
CA THR A 237 -34.72 -16.54 -11.10
C THR A 237 -33.94 -16.14 -9.85
N LEU A 238 -34.04 -16.92 -8.76
CA LEU A 238 -33.32 -16.65 -7.50
C LEU A 238 -31.79 -16.63 -7.69
N ALA A 239 -31.25 -17.53 -8.51
CA ALA A 239 -29.83 -17.59 -8.80
C ALA A 239 -29.33 -16.36 -9.59
N ARG A 240 -30.21 -15.71 -10.38
CA ARG A 240 -29.88 -14.49 -11.14
C ARG A 240 -29.73 -13.26 -10.25
N ILE A 241 -30.43 -13.24 -9.11
CA ILE A 241 -30.41 -12.13 -8.14
C ILE A 241 -29.35 -12.39 -7.05
N ALA A 242 -29.12 -13.64 -6.66
CA ALA A 242 -28.16 -13.98 -5.61
C ALA A 242 -26.71 -13.61 -5.98
N ALA A 243 -26.31 -13.77 -7.24
CA ALA A 243 -24.96 -13.47 -7.71
C ALA A 243 -24.57 -11.97 -7.54
N PRO A 244 -25.35 -10.99 -8.04
CA PRO A 244 -25.02 -9.58 -7.83
C PRO A 244 -25.06 -9.20 -6.35
N VAL A 245 -26.03 -9.67 -5.58
CA VAL A 245 -26.11 -9.39 -4.13
C VAL A 245 -24.87 -9.91 -3.41
N ALA A 246 -24.49 -11.17 -3.65
CA ALA A 246 -23.29 -11.75 -3.05
C ALA A 246 -22.03 -10.97 -3.44
N ALA A 247 -21.88 -10.62 -4.72
CA ALA A 247 -20.71 -9.86 -5.19
C ALA A 247 -20.63 -8.46 -4.57
N LEU A 248 -21.77 -7.77 -4.39
CA LEU A 248 -21.83 -6.47 -3.73
C LEU A 248 -21.55 -6.56 -2.22
N SER A 249 -22.01 -7.61 -1.54
CA SER A 249 -21.70 -7.83 -0.12
C SER A 249 -20.19 -7.97 0.16
N LEU A 250 -19.42 -8.46 -0.82
CA LEU A 250 -17.95 -8.52 -0.71
C LEU A 250 -17.31 -7.12 -0.61
N LEU A 251 -17.93 -6.10 -1.19
CA LEU A 251 -17.46 -4.71 -1.06
C LEU A 251 -17.57 -4.22 0.38
N GLY A 252 -18.67 -4.55 1.08
CA GLY A 252 -18.85 -4.22 2.50
C GLY A 252 -17.79 -4.87 3.38
N LEU A 253 -17.48 -6.15 3.14
CA LEU A 253 -16.41 -6.86 3.85
C LEU A 253 -15.04 -6.23 3.58
N GLY A 254 -14.76 -5.88 2.31
CA GLY A 254 -13.53 -5.21 1.93
C GLY A 254 -13.38 -3.81 2.53
N ALA A 255 -14.47 -3.04 2.60
CA ALA A 255 -14.49 -1.71 3.21
C ALA A 255 -14.10 -1.73 4.69
N TYR A 256 -14.34 -2.84 5.40
CA TYR A 256 -13.94 -3.03 6.79
C TYR A 256 -12.45 -3.42 6.94
N GLY A 257 -11.79 -3.83 5.85
CA GLY A 257 -10.40 -4.31 5.84
C GLY A 257 -9.37 -3.37 6.50
N PRO A 258 -9.33 -2.06 6.16
CA PRO A 258 -8.38 -1.14 6.79
C PRO A 258 -8.57 -1.06 8.31
N HIS A 259 -9.81 -1.03 8.79
CA HIS A 259 -10.08 -1.06 10.24
C HIS A 259 -9.67 -2.39 10.87
N ALA A 260 -10.01 -3.52 10.24
CA ALA A 260 -9.68 -4.85 10.75
C ALA A 260 -8.17 -5.03 10.93
N LEU A 261 -7.37 -4.58 9.95
CA LEU A 261 -5.92 -4.79 9.94
C LEU A 261 -5.13 -3.70 10.66
N PHE A 262 -5.54 -2.43 10.51
CA PHE A 262 -4.76 -1.28 10.98
C PHE A 262 -5.44 -0.43 12.05
N LYS A 263 -6.67 -0.77 12.46
CA LYS A 263 -7.47 0.00 13.43
C LYS A 263 -7.70 1.47 13.06
N VAL A 264 -7.51 1.80 11.79
CA VAL A 264 -7.85 3.12 11.23
C VAL A 264 -9.36 3.23 10.99
N THR A 265 -9.88 4.45 11.03
CA THR A 265 -11.27 4.79 10.72
C THR A 265 -11.30 5.90 9.67
N PRO A 266 -12.37 6.01 8.85
CA PRO A 266 -12.47 7.06 7.84
C PRO A 266 -12.74 8.45 8.43
N TRP A 267 -12.91 8.55 9.76
CA TRP A 267 -13.08 9.80 10.50
C TRP A 267 -12.08 9.84 11.67
N PRO A 268 -11.64 11.03 12.10
CA PRO A 268 -10.99 11.21 13.39
C PRO A 268 -11.93 10.72 14.49
N MET A 269 -11.52 9.71 15.25
CA MET A 269 -12.27 9.19 16.38
C MET A 269 -11.43 9.34 17.65
N GLY A 270 -12.09 9.76 18.73
CA GLY A 270 -11.46 9.86 20.05
C GLY A 270 -11.33 11.30 20.54
N GLU A 271 -10.49 11.47 21.56
CA GLU A 271 -10.29 12.73 22.24
C GLU A 271 -9.16 13.52 21.57
N THR A 272 -9.39 14.81 21.36
CA THR A 272 -8.40 15.72 20.76
C THR A 272 -8.15 16.87 21.71
N VAL A 273 -6.89 17.21 21.92
CA VAL A 273 -6.50 18.43 22.64
C VAL A 273 -6.20 19.51 21.60
N GLU A 274 -6.78 20.70 21.72
CA GLU A 274 -6.48 21.80 20.81
C GLU A 274 -5.16 22.49 21.16
N GLY A 275 -4.41 22.93 20.16
CA GLY A 275 -3.18 23.69 20.37
C GLY A 275 -2.57 24.22 19.07
N PRO A 276 -1.48 25.00 19.14
CA PRO A 276 -0.78 25.49 17.96
C PRO A 276 -0.27 24.34 17.07
N LYS A 277 -0.21 24.57 15.75
CA LYS A 277 0.38 23.60 14.80
C LYS A 277 1.86 23.37 15.14
N GLY A 278 2.32 22.13 14.98
CA GLY A 278 3.72 21.74 15.19
C GLY A 278 4.13 21.50 16.64
N VAL A 279 3.26 21.83 17.60
CA VAL A 279 3.44 21.47 19.01
C VAL A 279 3.13 19.99 19.19
N THR A 280 4.04 19.25 19.84
CA THR A 280 3.89 17.82 20.09
C THR A 280 3.59 17.48 21.55
N SER A 281 3.58 18.47 22.45
CA SER A 281 3.29 18.32 23.88
C SER A 281 2.68 19.59 24.48
N HIS A 282 1.82 19.43 25.50
CA HIS A 282 1.34 20.52 26.37
C HIS A 282 2.12 20.63 27.71
N LEU A 283 3.15 19.81 27.90
CA LEU A 283 4.00 19.82 29.10
C LEU A 283 5.39 20.35 28.76
N ASP A 284 5.96 21.17 29.67
CA ASP A 284 7.37 21.58 29.65
C ASP A 284 8.26 20.36 29.88
N ILE A 285 8.74 19.79 28.76
CA ILE A 285 9.55 18.56 28.72
C ILE A 285 11.00 18.82 29.16
N ALA A 286 11.41 20.09 29.23
CA ALA A 286 12.80 20.51 29.42
C ALA A 286 13.46 19.95 30.69
N ASP A 287 12.65 19.69 31.73
CA ASP A 287 13.14 19.22 33.03
C ASP A 287 13.01 17.71 33.25
N HIS A 288 12.38 16.94 32.35
CA HIS A 288 12.20 15.50 32.54
C HIS A 288 13.51 14.73 32.27
N PRO A 289 13.98 13.84 33.16
CA PRO A 289 15.26 13.12 32.96
C PRO A 289 15.34 12.33 31.65
N ALA A 290 14.22 11.73 31.21
CA ALA A 290 14.15 10.99 29.94
C ALA A 290 14.33 11.88 28.69
N ALA A 291 14.20 13.21 28.82
CA ALA A 291 14.34 14.18 27.75
C ALA A 291 15.81 14.52 27.43
N ARG A 292 16.76 14.13 28.29
CA ARG A 292 18.20 14.35 28.09
C ARG A 292 18.80 13.26 27.21
N ILE A 293 19.78 13.60 26.35
CA ILE A 293 20.45 12.65 25.47
C ILE A 293 21.98 12.77 25.58
N ALA A 294 22.66 11.63 25.48
CA ALA A 294 23.99 11.53 24.89
C ALA A 294 23.87 10.62 23.64
N PRO A 295 23.97 11.14 22.40
CA PRO A 295 23.70 10.34 21.22
C PRO A 295 24.84 9.35 21.00
N THR A 296 24.52 8.07 20.86
CA THR A 296 25.48 7.02 20.48
C THR A 296 25.37 6.70 18.99
N PRO A 297 26.50 6.44 18.29
CA PRO A 297 26.47 6.01 16.90
C PRO A 297 25.63 4.74 16.71
N PRO A 298 24.93 4.58 15.57
CA PRO A 298 24.17 3.38 15.29
C PRO A 298 25.10 2.17 15.10
N THR A 299 24.76 1.06 15.75
CA THR A 299 25.44 -0.22 15.59
C THR A 299 25.00 -0.95 14.31
N ALA A 300 25.74 -1.98 13.90
CA ALA A 300 25.34 -2.82 12.77
C ALA A 300 23.98 -3.50 12.99
N PHE A 301 23.70 -3.94 14.23
CA PHE A 301 22.41 -4.51 14.61
C PHE A 301 21.29 -3.47 14.50
N GLU A 302 21.50 -2.26 14.99
CA GLU A 302 20.51 -1.18 14.88
C GLU A 302 20.27 -0.77 13.42
N ASN A 303 21.28 -0.79 12.55
CA ASN A 303 21.07 -0.55 11.11
C ASN A 303 20.19 -1.64 10.48
N LYS A 304 20.39 -2.91 10.84
CA LYS A 304 19.49 -3.99 10.40
C LYS A 304 18.06 -3.78 10.92
N VAL A 305 17.91 -3.46 12.21
CA VAL A 305 16.60 -3.16 12.83
C VAL A 305 15.96 -1.94 12.17
N LYS A 306 16.75 -0.95 11.78
CA LYS A 306 16.29 0.25 11.07
C LYS A 306 15.57 -0.14 9.78
N ASP A 307 16.21 -0.98 8.99
CA ASP A 307 15.75 -1.38 7.66
C ASP A 307 14.62 -2.42 7.70
N GLU A 308 14.55 -3.27 8.73
CA GLU A 308 13.53 -4.33 8.81
C GLU A 308 12.30 -3.95 9.63
N THR A 309 12.47 -3.12 10.66
CA THR A 309 11.44 -2.84 11.69
C THR A 309 11.15 -1.35 11.83
N TYR A 310 12.15 -0.53 12.14
CA TYR A 310 11.93 0.89 12.50
C TYR A 310 11.39 1.75 11.35
N LYS A 311 11.74 1.45 10.08
CA LYS A 311 11.19 2.16 8.92
C LYS A 311 9.65 2.16 8.89
N TRP A 312 9.01 1.15 9.48
CA TRP A 312 7.55 1.05 9.57
C TRP A 312 6.96 2.06 10.57
N CYS A 313 7.73 2.53 11.55
CA CYS A 313 7.33 3.63 12.43
C CYS A 313 7.20 4.93 11.63
N ARG A 314 8.14 5.20 10.72
CA ARG A 314 8.11 6.36 9.80
C ARG A 314 6.99 6.28 8.74
N PHE A 315 6.35 5.13 8.59
CA PHE A 315 5.11 5.03 7.82
C PHE A 315 3.94 5.72 8.52
N CYS A 316 3.84 5.58 9.85
CA CYS A 316 2.73 6.13 10.62
C CYS A 316 3.04 7.48 11.26
N HIS A 317 4.31 7.85 11.39
CA HIS A 317 4.74 9.01 12.16
C HIS A 317 5.78 9.84 11.43
N THR A 318 5.69 11.17 11.55
CA THR A 318 6.83 12.07 11.34
C THR A 318 7.64 12.17 12.63
N VAL A 319 8.91 12.57 12.52
CA VAL A 319 9.83 12.67 13.66
C VAL A 319 10.48 14.05 13.76
N GLU A 320 10.33 14.87 12.73
CA GLU A 320 10.92 16.20 12.61
C GLU A 320 10.09 17.26 13.35
N LYS A 321 10.77 18.30 13.85
CA LYS A 321 10.12 19.48 14.45
C LYS A 321 9.09 20.07 13.48
N ASN A 322 7.92 20.39 14.00
CA ASN A 322 6.78 20.93 13.24
C ASN A 322 6.22 20.00 12.14
N GLY A 323 6.68 18.76 12.03
CA GLY A 323 6.15 17.80 11.06
C GLY A 323 4.66 17.50 11.30
N VAL A 324 3.94 17.17 10.23
CA VAL A 324 2.49 16.91 10.29
C VAL A 324 2.15 15.59 10.99
N HIS A 325 0.96 15.51 11.58
CA HIS A 325 0.41 14.21 11.97
C HIS A 325 0.06 13.39 10.73
N LEU A 326 0.42 12.11 10.75
CA LEU A 326 0.02 11.15 9.72
C LEU A 326 -1.11 10.28 10.29
N VAL A 327 -0.98 8.95 10.14
CA VAL A 327 -1.85 7.97 10.81
C VAL A 327 -1.65 8.04 12.33
N GLY A 328 -0.42 8.26 12.78
CA GLY A 328 -0.06 8.55 14.17
C GLY A 328 0.36 10.02 14.37
N PRO A 329 0.51 10.47 15.63
CA PRO A 329 0.99 11.80 15.95
C PRO A 329 2.45 12.00 15.51
N ASN A 330 2.89 13.24 15.45
CA ASN A 330 4.31 13.54 15.28
C ASN A 330 5.04 13.13 16.58
N LEU A 331 6.20 12.49 16.46
CA LEU A 331 6.96 11.96 17.60
C LEU A 331 8.15 12.83 18.02
N TYR A 332 8.35 14.00 17.41
CA TYR A 332 9.38 14.94 17.81
C TYR A 332 9.25 15.28 19.30
N HIS A 333 10.36 15.14 20.01
CA HIS A 333 10.51 15.28 21.45
C HIS A 333 9.62 14.34 22.29
N ILE A 334 9.27 13.13 21.81
CA ILE A 334 8.35 12.21 22.52
C ILE A 334 8.82 11.78 23.91
N PHE A 335 10.12 11.66 24.17
CA PHE A 335 10.60 11.13 25.45
C PHE A 335 10.37 12.14 26.58
N GLY A 336 9.78 11.66 27.67
CA GLY A 336 9.31 12.48 28.78
C GLY A 336 7.92 13.08 28.59
N GLN A 337 7.30 12.92 27.41
CA GLN A 337 5.93 13.39 27.20
C GLN A 337 4.90 12.48 27.86
N ARG A 338 3.82 13.09 28.36
CA ARG A 338 2.63 12.34 28.78
C ARG A 338 1.92 11.76 27.55
N ALA A 339 1.50 10.51 27.63
CA ALA A 339 0.80 9.86 26.54
C ALA A 339 -0.51 10.58 26.18
N GLY A 340 -0.87 10.57 24.90
CA GLY A 340 -2.15 11.11 24.42
C GLY A 340 -2.27 12.64 24.48
N THR A 341 -1.15 13.37 24.38
CA THR A 341 -1.16 14.84 24.55
C THR A 341 -0.70 15.66 23.35
N ALA A 342 -0.35 15.05 22.21
CA ALA A 342 -0.02 15.85 21.02
C ALA A 342 -1.26 16.63 20.54
N PRO A 343 -1.21 17.98 20.50
CA PRO A 343 -2.35 18.76 20.09
C PRO A 343 -2.79 18.47 18.65
N ASN A 344 -4.08 18.61 18.39
CA ASN A 344 -4.73 18.37 17.10
C ASN A 344 -4.61 16.93 16.59
N PHE A 345 -4.26 15.96 17.44
CA PHE A 345 -4.35 14.53 17.15
C PHE A 345 -5.49 13.86 17.93
N ALA A 346 -6.29 13.04 17.23
CA ALA A 346 -7.38 12.29 17.84
C ALA A 346 -6.86 10.97 18.43
N TYR A 347 -6.76 10.90 19.75
CA TYR A 347 -6.33 9.71 20.48
C TYR A 347 -7.51 8.86 20.91
N SER A 348 -7.34 7.53 20.89
CA SER A 348 -8.29 6.61 21.54
C SER A 348 -8.50 6.97 23.02
N THR A 349 -9.70 6.73 23.54
CA THR A 349 -10.03 6.93 24.96
C THR A 349 -9.05 6.18 25.87
N ALA A 350 -8.68 4.95 25.52
CA ALA A 350 -7.74 4.14 26.30
C ALA A 350 -6.37 4.81 26.48
N LEU A 351 -5.78 5.35 25.40
CA LEU A 351 -4.48 6.01 25.49
C LEU A 351 -4.56 7.38 26.18
N SER A 352 -5.66 8.12 25.98
CA SER A 352 -5.93 9.39 26.65
C SER A 352 -6.09 9.21 28.16
N ASP A 353 -6.85 8.20 28.58
CA ASP A 353 -7.01 7.82 29.99
C ASP A 353 -5.70 7.37 30.63
N ALA A 354 -4.88 6.60 29.91
CA ALA A 354 -3.57 6.19 30.39
C ALA A 354 -2.67 7.41 30.64
N GLY A 355 -2.68 8.38 29.72
CA GLY A 355 -2.02 9.67 29.91
C GLY A 355 -2.49 10.39 31.16
N ARG A 356 -3.81 10.55 31.35
CA ARG A 356 -4.41 11.16 32.55
C ARG A 356 -4.00 10.45 33.84
N LYS A 357 -3.83 9.13 33.80
CA LYS A 357 -3.37 8.29 34.93
C LYS A 357 -1.86 8.32 35.14
N GLY A 358 -1.12 9.13 34.39
CA GLY A 358 0.31 9.36 34.58
C GLY A 358 1.23 8.54 33.67
N LEU A 359 0.73 7.95 32.57
CA LEU A 359 1.61 7.33 31.59
C LEU A 359 2.49 8.38 30.92
N VAL A 360 3.80 8.24 31.10
CA VAL A 360 4.85 9.07 30.50
C VAL A 360 5.73 8.20 29.61
N TRP A 361 6.12 8.70 28.45
CA TRP A 361 6.99 8.00 27.50
C TRP A 361 8.44 8.01 27.96
N THR A 362 8.83 6.99 28.71
CA THR A 362 10.24 6.62 28.95
C THR A 362 10.68 5.50 28.01
N ASP A 363 11.96 5.19 28.00
CA ASP A 363 12.56 4.09 27.23
C ASP A 363 11.85 2.77 27.54
N GLU A 364 11.63 2.49 28.82
CA GLU A 364 10.95 1.28 29.29
C GLU A 364 9.48 1.27 28.89
N ARG A 365 8.81 2.44 28.94
CA ARG A 365 7.39 2.54 28.58
C ARG A 365 7.17 2.46 27.07
N ILE A 366 8.09 2.98 26.27
CA ILE A 366 8.07 2.81 24.81
C ILE A 366 8.33 1.34 24.47
N ALA A 367 9.38 0.72 25.03
CA ALA A 367 9.69 -0.70 24.82
C ALA A 367 8.51 -1.60 25.22
N TRP A 368 7.92 -1.36 26.39
CA TRP A 368 6.71 -2.03 26.85
C TRP A 368 5.55 -1.85 25.87
N PHE A 369 5.32 -0.63 25.38
CA PHE A 369 4.20 -0.36 24.49
C PHE A 369 4.36 -1.03 23.13
N ILE A 370 5.52 -0.92 22.49
CA ILE A 370 5.78 -1.51 21.17
C ILE A 370 5.88 -3.05 21.22
N ALA A 371 6.08 -3.62 22.42
CA ALA A 371 6.09 -5.07 22.61
C ALA A 371 4.78 -5.70 22.16
N ASP A 372 3.64 -5.09 22.53
CA ASP A 372 2.29 -5.42 22.07
C ASP A 372 1.28 -4.35 22.57
N PRO A 373 0.96 -3.33 21.75
CA PRO A 373 0.07 -2.25 22.16
C PRO A 373 -1.32 -2.72 22.62
N GLN A 374 -1.88 -3.73 21.96
CA GLN A 374 -3.24 -4.21 22.23
C GLN A 374 -3.32 -5.01 23.53
N LYS A 375 -2.28 -5.78 23.84
CA LYS A 375 -2.16 -6.48 25.12
C LYS A 375 -1.94 -5.52 26.28
N HIS A 376 -1.16 -4.47 26.06
CA HIS A 376 -0.70 -3.57 27.11
C HIS A 376 -1.67 -2.41 27.40
N LEU A 377 -2.37 -1.93 26.37
CA LEU A 377 -3.41 -0.90 26.44
C LEU A 377 -4.62 -1.32 25.61
N PRO A 378 -5.44 -2.27 26.10
CA PRO A 378 -6.64 -2.71 25.38
C PRO A 378 -7.55 -1.54 24.99
N GLY A 379 -7.98 -1.52 23.73
CA GLY A 379 -8.79 -0.44 23.17
C GLY A 379 -8.00 0.76 22.62
N THR A 380 -6.66 0.73 22.69
CA THR A 380 -5.84 1.71 21.97
C THR A 380 -6.02 1.56 20.46
N SER A 381 -6.13 2.69 19.74
CA SER A 381 -6.09 2.69 18.26
C SER A 381 -4.67 2.66 17.70
N MET A 382 -3.66 2.84 18.54
CA MET A 382 -2.25 2.88 18.16
C MET A 382 -1.70 1.45 18.06
N ILE A 383 -1.13 1.10 16.91
CA ILE A 383 -0.59 -0.24 16.63
C ILE A 383 0.85 -0.15 16.11
N VAL A 384 1.58 -1.26 16.18
CA VAL A 384 2.81 -1.45 15.41
C VAL A 384 2.43 -2.14 14.09
N SER A 385 2.51 -1.41 12.97
CA SER A 385 2.03 -1.88 11.65
C SER A 385 2.78 -3.12 11.12
N SER A 386 4.03 -3.32 11.52
CA SER A 386 4.83 -4.53 11.23
C SER A 386 4.59 -5.70 12.21
N GLY A 387 3.61 -5.55 13.10
CA GLY A 387 3.28 -6.46 14.18
C GLY A 387 4.07 -6.21 15.48
N PRO A 388 3.67 -6.87 16.58
CA PRO A 388 4.32 -6.78 17.89
C PRO A 388 5.84 -7.02 17.83
N ILE A 389 6.61 -6.33 18.68
CA ILE A 389 8.08 -6.44 18.76
C ILE A 389 8.46 -7.05 20.12
N PRO A 390 8.33 -8.37 20.33
CA PRO A 390 8.55 -8.99 21.64
C PRO A 390 10.02 -9.16 22.02
N ASP A 391 10.95 -9.09 21.06
CA ASP A 391 12.38 -9.27 21.28
C ASP A 391 12.97 -8.02 21.98
N PRO A 392 13.51 -8.16 23.22
CA PRO A 392 14.06 -7.04 23.98
C PRO A 392 15.22 -6.31 23.29
N GLU A 393 16.06 -7.02 22.54
CA GLU A 393 17.19 -6.39 21.84
C GLU A 393 16.68 -5.54 20.68
N VAL A 394 15.68 -6.03 19.95
CA VAL A 394 15.02 -5.24 18.89
C VAL A 394 14.26 -4.05 19.48
N GLN A 395 13.57 -4.20 20.61
CA GLN A 395 12.92 -3.09 21.31
C GLN A 395 13.93 -2.00 21.68
N LYS A 396 15.05 -2.39 22.30
CA LYS A 396 16.13 -1.47 22.68
C LYS A 396 16.70 -0.74 21.46
N ALA A 397 16.95 -1.46 20.36
CA ALA A 397 17.40 -0.86 19.11
C ALA A 397 16.38 0.14 18.54
N VAL A 398 15.08 -0.19 18.54
CA VAL A 398 14.00 0.72 18.12
C VAL A 398 13.93 1.96 19.01
N VAL A 399 14.02 1.81 20.33
CA VAL A 399 14.03 2.93 21.27
C VAL A 399 15.23 3.86 21.02
N ASN A 400 16.42 3.29 20.82
CA ASN A 400 17.61 4.08 20.49
C ASN A 400 17.48 4.82 19.15
N LEU A 401 16.95 4.17 18.12
CA LEU A 401 16.67 4.79 16.82
C LEU A 401 15.66 5.93 16.96
N LEU A 402 14.56 5.67 17.67
CA LEU A 402 13.54 6.69 17.94
C LEU A 402 14.14 7.88 18.69
N ARG A 403 14.96 7.65 19.71
CA ARG A 403 15.64 8.71 20.46
C ARG A 403 16.50 9.58 19.56
N ARG A 404 17.34 8.98 18.70
CA ARG A 404 18.19 9.72 17.75
C ARG A 404 17.36 10.58 16.81
N ASP A 405 16.27 10.02 16.28
CA ASP A 405 15.43 10.68 15.29
C ASP A 405 14.52 11.75 15.87
N THR A 406 14.12 11.63 17.13
CA THR A 406 13.06 12.47 17.71
C THR A 406 13.56 13.48 18.72
N MET A 407 14.72 13.30 19.34
CA MET A 407 15.13 14.11 20.49
C MET A 407 16.27 15.10 20.19
N GLY A 408 16.86 15.10 18.99
CA GLY A 408 17.97 16.01 18.67
C GLY A 408 17.56 17.49 18.50
N ASP A 409 18.41 18.41 18.96
CA ASP A 409 18.49 19.80 18.50
C ASP A 409 19.93 20.07 17.96
N VAL A 410 20.04 20.78 16.82
CA VAL A 410 21.23 21.38 16.15
C VAL A 410 22.31 20.47 15.50
N SER A 411 22.30 20.36 14.15
CA SER A 411 23.39 19.91 13.21
C SER A 411 23.10 18.73 12.24
N HIS A 412 21.85 18.48 11.86
CA HIS A 412 21.55 17.68 10.66
C HIS A 412 20.98 18.51 9.48
N SER A 413 21.31 19.81 9.44
CA SER A 413 21.09 20.65 8.26
C SER A 413 21.93 20.24 7.04
N ASP A 414 22.92 19.36 7.20
CA ASP A 414 23.91 19.16 6.15
C ASP A 414 23.68 17.93 5.24
N LYS A 415 22.59 17.16 5.41
CA LYS A 415 22.38 15.95 4.58
C LYS A 415 20.96 15.64 4.10
N MET A 416 20.08 16.63 4.01
CA MET A 416 18.90 16.51 3.16
C MET A 416 18.84 17.77 2.31
N GLY A 417 19.23 17.66 1.04
CA GLY A 417 19.17 18.78 0.10
C GLY A 417 17.77 19.39 0.13
N ASP A 418 17.74 20.72 0.18
CA ASP A 418 16.54 21.54 0.18
C ASP A 418 15.49 21.00 -0.78
N VAL A 419 14.38 20.49 -0.23
CA VAL A 419 13.13 20.38 -0.99
C VAL A 419 12.42 21.71 -0.78
N PRO A 420 12.26 22.55 -1.82
CA PRO A 420 11.64 23.85 -1.65
C PRO A 420 10.19 23.69 -1.22
N HIS A 421 9.88 24.16 -0.01
CA HIS A 421 8.53 24.59 0.33
C HIS A 421 8.33 25.96 -0.33
N SER A 422 7.54 25.99 -1.41
CA SER A 422 7.24 27.21 -2.16
C SER A 422 6.22 28.06 -1.40
N ASP A 423 6.71 28.92 -0.52
CA ASP A 423 5.95 30.06 -0.01
C ASP A 423 6.45 31.34 -0.70
N THR A 424 5.59 31.88 -1.57
CA THR A 424 5.48 33.28 -2.03
C THR A 424 6.76 34.04 -2.40
N MET A 425 6.91 34.39 -3.69
CA MET A 425 7.47 35.69 -4.08
C MET A 425 6.62 36.34 -5.17
N SER A 426 5.86 37.36 -4.74
CA SER A 426 5.56 38.53 -5.56
C SER A 426 6.86 39.33 -5.81
N ASP A 427 6.85 40.12 -6.87
CA ASP A 427 7.82 41.14 -7.26
C ASP A 427 8.98 40.68 -8.16
N VAL A 428 8.72 40.75 -9.47
CA VAL A 428 9.74 40.81 -10.52
C VAL A 428 9.96 42.28 -10.89
N PRO A 429 11.21 42.78 -10.87
CA PRO A 429 11.64 43.79 -11.83
C PRO A 429 12.47 43.12 -12.92
N GLN A 430 12.06 43.34 -14.17
CA GLN A 430 12.86 43.06 -15.36
C GLN A 430 14.17 43.86 -15.33
N SER A 431 15.27 43.23 -15.75
CA SER A 431 16.32 43.94 -16.49
C SER A 431 17.07 42.98 -17.40
N ASP A 432 17.03 43.31 -18.69
CA ASP A 432 17.80 42.73 -19.78
C ASP A 432 19.31 42.79 -19.53
N THR A 433 20.07 41.78 -19.98
CA THR A 433 21.17 41.98 -20.96
C THR A 433 21.75 40.63 -21.41
N ALA A 434 22.02 40.55 -22.71
CA ALA A 434 22.64 39.46 -23.44
C ALA A 434 24.14 39.29 -23.12
N GLY A 435 24.71 38.12 -23.47
CA GLY A 435 26.15 37.98 -23.71
C GLY A 435 26.78 36.62 -23.38
N ASP A 436 27.01 35.85 -24.45
CA ASP A 436 28.19 35.02 -24.73
C ASP A 436 28.51 33.71 -23.97
N VAL A 437 28.54 32.64 -24.78
CA VAL A 437 29.17 31.33 -24.56
C VAL A 437 30.62 31.39 -25.04
N PRO A 438 31.56 30.69 -24.37
CA PRO A 438 32.50 29.89 -25.14
C PRO A 438 32.73 28.47 -24.60
N HIS A 439 32.92 27.56 -25.55
CA HIS A 439 33.39 26.19 -25.42
C HIS A 439 34.84 26.11 -24.91
N SER A 440 35.18 25.04 -24.19
CA SER A 440 36.50 24.40 -24.30
C SER A 440 36.46 22.92 -23.95
N ASP A 441 36.90 22.10 -24.90
CA ASP A 441 37.24 20.68 -24.76
C ASP A 441 38.42 20.47 -23.80
N THR A 442 38.48 19.30 -23.15
CA THR A 442 39.68 18.45 -23.12
C THR A 442 39.39 17.11 -22.43
N ALA A 443 39.69 16.04 -23.16
CA ALA A 443 39.67 14.65 -22.72
C ALA A 443 40.98 14.26 -22.03
N ALA A 444 40.93 13.29 -21.12
CA ALA A 444 42.06 12.45 -20.75
C ALA A 444 41.58 11.07 -20.27
N ASP A 445 41.98 10.04 -21.02
CA ASP A 445 41.86 8.60 -20.77
C ASP A 445 42.81 8.10 -19.66
N VAL A 446 42.38 7.10 -18.86
CA VAL A 446 43.23 5.99 -18.32
C VAL A 446 42.34 4.72 -18.08
N PRO A 447 42.80 3.48 -18.39
CA PRO A 447 41.97 2.28 -18.64
C PRO A 447 41.85 1.29 -17.43
N PRO A 448 41.10 0.16 -17.53
CA PRO A 448 40.71 -0.65 -16.38
C PRO A 448 41.74 -1.73 -15.99
N ALA A 449 41.76 -2.10 -14.71
CA ALA A 449 42.65 -3.11 -14.13
C ALA A 449 42.01 -4.52 -14.17
N ASP A 450 42.80 -5.47 -14.66
CA ASP A 450 42.49 -6.90 -14.78
C ASP A 450 42.81 -7.72 -13.51
N VAL A 451 42.12 -8.86 -13.46
CA VAL A 451 42.07 -9.91 -12.45
C VAL A 451 43.41 -10.67 -12.29
N ALA A 452 43.84 -10.93 -11.04
CA ALA A 452 44.63 -12.13 -10.70
C ALA A 452 44.69 -12.44 -9.18
N THR A 453 44.32 -13.66 -8.81
CA THR A 453 44.87 -14.50 -7.71
C THR A 453 45.15 -15.89 -8.34
N PRO A 454 45.93 -16.84 -7.77
CA PRO A 454 46.43 -16.97 -6.39
C PRO A 454 47.91 -17.46 -6.27
N ALA A 455 48.49 -17.48 -5.05
CA ALA A 455 49.49 -18.49 -4.65
C ALA A 455 49.71 -18.57 -3.12
N LYS A 456 49.99 -19.79 -2.66
CA LYS A 456 50.14 -20.30 -1.28
C LYS A 456 51.52 -20.04 -0.64
N GLN A 457 51.50 -19.90 0.70
CA GLN A 457 52.41 -20.45 1.75
C GLN A 457 53.92 -20.10 1.73
N PRO A 458 54.63 -20.16 2.88
CA PRO A 458 54.69 -21.28 3.85
C PRO A 458 53.62 -21.31 4.94
#